data_AF-A0A432Q0M2-F1
#
_entry.id   AF-A0A432Q0M2-F1
#
_cell.length_a   1.000
_cell.length_b   1.000
_cell.length_c   1.000
_cell.angle_alpha   90.00
_cell.angle_beta   90.00
_cell.angle_gamma   90.00
#
_symmetry.space_group_name_H-M   'P 1'
#
loop_
_entity.id
_entity.type
_entity.pdbx_description
1 polymer ?
#
loop_
_entity_poly.entity_id
_entity_poly.type
_entity_poly.pdbx_seq_one_letter_code
_entity_poly.pdbx_strand_id
1 'polypeptide(L)' 'MKEILFLFKDEERAREFEENLHNIGAKTRRIGTAVITAGLKNEDILYLLSELDEETLKYMKVYQGEVSKDCEGIVKAI' A
#
# COMPACT_ATOMS: atom_id res chain seq x y z
N MET A 1 -2.05 -15.98 3.64
CA MET A 1 -3.02 -14.91 4.00
C MET A 1 -2.97 -13.91 2.86
N LYS A 2 -4.11 -13.44 2.33
CA LYS A 2 -4.08 -12.47 1.22
C LYS A 2 -3.53 -11.14 1.73
N GLU A 3 -2.48 -10.66 1.08
CA GLU A 3 -1.87 -9.36 1.31
C GLU A 3 -2.40 -8.37 0.27
N ILE A 4 -2.31 -7.10 0.61
CA ILE A 4 -2.61 -5.98 -0.28
C ILE A 4 -1.32 -5.21 -0.47
N LEU A 5 -0.93 -5.05 -1.73
CA LEU A 5 0.20 -4.24 -2.16
C LEU A 5 -0.35 -2.95 -2.77
N PHE A 6 0.03 -1.82 -2.17
CA PHE A 6 -0.17 -0.49 -2.70
C PHE A 6 1.15 0.01 -3.26
N LEU A 7 1.17 0.38 -4.54
CA LEU A 7 2.35 0.90 -5.20
C LEU A 7 2.14 2.36 -5.56
N PHE A 8 3.08 3.18 -5.12
CA PHE A 8 3.07 4.63 -5.32
C PHE A 8 4.08 5.04 -6.38
N LYS A 9 3.91 6.25 -6.90
CA LYS A 9 4.83 6.84 -7.89
C LYS A 9 6.16 7.26 -7.25
N ASP A 10 6.13 7.64 -5.98
CA ASP A 10 7.28 8.12 -5.22
C ASP A 10 7.27 7.55 -3.79
N GLU A 11 8.42 7.64 -3.12
CA GLU A 11 8.60 7.09 -1.77
C GLU A 11 7.93 7.94 -0.68
N GLU A 12 7.70 9.23 -0.93
CA GLU A 12 7.09 10.14 0.03
C GLU A 12 5.64 9.73 0.29
N ARG A 13 4.86 9.51 -0.76
CA ARG A 13 3.48 9.00 -0.67
C ARG A 13 3.40 7.61 -0.05
N ALA A 14 4.33 6.73 -0.39
CA ALA A 14 4.40 5.40 0.21
C ALA A 14 4.64 5.48 1.73
N ARG A 15 5.49 6.39 2.19
CA ARG A 15 5.76 6.61 3.60
C ARG A 15 4.55 7.21 4.32
N GLU A 16 3.92 8.25 3.77
CA GLU A 16 2.69 8.85 4.33
C GLU A 16 1.59 7.79 4.49
N PHE A 17 1.40 6.94 3.49
CA PHE A 17 0.41 5.88 3.52
C PHE A 17 0.74 4.78 4.55
N GLU A 18 2.02 4.42 4.69
CA GLU A 18 2.49 3.50 5.74
C GLU A 18 2.21 4.05 7.14
N GLU A 19 2.43 5.35 7.37
CA GLU A 19 2.14 6.01 8.65
C GLU A 19 0.63 6.00 8.95
N ASN A 20 -0.22 6.30 7.97
CA ASN A 20 -1.68 6.20 8.12
C ASN A 20 -2.14 4.79 8.49
N LEU A 21 -1.54 3.77 7.86
CA LEU A 21 -1.80 2.38 8.20
C LEU A 21 -1.35 2.02 9.62
N HIS A 22 -0.20 2.52 10.07
CA HIS A 22 0.24 2.32 11.46
C HIS A 22 -0.69 3.00 12.47
N ASN A 23 -1.22 4.18 12.15
CA ASN A 23 -2.15 4.91 13.02
C ASN A 23 -3.44 4.14 13.29
N ILE A 24 -3.88 3.30 12.35
CA ILE A 24 -5.03 2.41 12.53
C ILE A 24 -4.66 1.02 13.07
N GLY A 25 -3.39 0.81 13.45
CA GLY A 25 -2.90 -0.45 14.02
C GLY A 25 -2.67 -1.56 13.00
N ALA A 26 -2.61 -1.25 11.71
CA ALA A 26 -2.35 -2.25 10.68
C ALA A 26 -0.89 -2.71 10.71
N LYS A 27 -0.67 -4.00 10.42
CA LYS A 27 0.68 -4.53 10.21
C LYS A 27 1.11 -4.28 8.78
N THR A 28 2.13 -3.46 8.61
CA THR A 28 2.63 -3.09 7.29
C THR A 28 4.10 -3.46 7.11
N ARG A 29 4.52 -3.47 5.84
CA ARG A 29 5.90 -3.55 5.40
C ARG A 29 6.06 -2.69 4.16
N ARG A 30 6.95 -1.70 4.19
CA ARG A 30 7.30 -0.89 3.03
C ARG A 30 8.63 -1.33 2.39
N ILE A 31 8.69 -1.29 1.07
CA ILE A 31 9.89 -1.55 0.25
C ILE A 31 9.92 -0.49 -0.86
N GLY A 32 10.73 0.57 -0.69
CA GLY A 32 10.75 1.71 -1.61
C GLY A 32 9.37 2.36 -1.73
N THR A 33 8.79 2.33 -2.93
CA THR A 33 7.46 2.86 -3.27
C THR A 33 6.30 1.88 -3.04
N ALA A 34 6.58 0.65 -2.59
CA ALA A 34 5.60 -0.38 -2.31
C ALA A 34 5.25 -0.45 -0.82
N VAL A 35 3.97 -0.42 -0.48
CA VAL A 35 3.44 -0.64 0.88
C VAL A 35 2.60 -1.91 0.88
N ILE A 36 2.95 -2.86 1.74
CA ILE A 36 2.31 -4.17 1.84
C ILE A 36 1.63 -4.27 3.20
N THR A 37 0.38 -4.71 3.21
CA THR A 37 -0.41 -4.88 4.44
C THR A 37 -1.28 -6.13 4.37
N ALA A 38 -1.67 -6.66 5.53
CA ALA A 38 -2.52 -7.84 5.64
C ALA A 38 -3.58 -7.65 6.73
N GLY A 39 -4.72 -8.29 6.55
CA GLY A 39 -5.76 -8.36 7.60
C GLY A 39 -6.57 -7.09 7.80
N LEU A 40 -6.51 -6.14 6.87
CA LEU A 40 -7.41 -4.97 6.85
C LEU A 40 -8.84 -5.37 6.51
N LYS A 41 -9.81 -4.73 7.16
CA LYS A 41 -11.21 -4.81 6.74
C LYS A 41 -11.45 -3.89 5.54
N ASN A 42 -12.51 -4.16 4.79
CA ASN A 42 -12.90 -3.31 3.66
C ASN A 42 -13.18 -1.86 4.09
N GLU A 43 -13.75 -1.66 5.28
CA GLU A 43 -14.02 -0.34 5.85
C GLU A 43 -12.74 0.45 6.11
N ASP A 44 -11.71 -0.21 6.66
CA ASP A 44 -10.39 0.41 6.91
C ASP A 44 -9.74 0.83 5.60
N ILE A 45 -9.84 0.00 4.56
CA ILE A 45 -9.31 0.31 3.22
C ILE A 45 -10.06 1.51 2.63
N LEU A 46 -11.39 1.52 2.70
CA LEU A 46 -12.19 2.63 2.17
C LEU A 46 -11.86 3.95 2.88
N TYR A 47 -11.71 3.92 4.21
CA TYR A 47 -11.31 5.09 4.99
C TYR A 47 -9.91 5.58 4.59
N LEU A 48 -8.94 4.69 4.48
CA LEU A 48 -7.58 5.07 4.05
C LEU A 48 -7.57 5.69 2.65
N LEU A 49 -8.34 5.14 1.71
CA LEU A 49 -8.44 5.64 0.35
C LEU A 49 -9.17 6.99 0.27
N SER A 50 -10.12 7.27 1.18
CA SER A 50 -10.81 8.56 1.20
C SER A 50 -9.95 9.71 1.74
N GLU A 51 -8.92 9.42 2.53
CA GLU A 51 -7.98 10.42 3.04
C GLU A 51 -6.86 10.78 2.04
N LEU A 52 -6.75 10.04 0.93
CA LEU A 52 -5.78 10.32 -0.11
C LEU A 52 -6.28 11.40 -1.06
N ASP A 53 -5.37 12.28 -1.50
CA ASP A 53 -5.66 13.24 -2.55
C ASP A 53 -5.88 12.54 -3.91
N GLU A 54 -6.59 13.23 -4.81
CA GLU A 54 -6.96 12.71 -6.13
C GLU A 54 -5.75 12.33 -6.99
N GLU A 55 -4.64 13.06 -6.87
CA GLU A 55 -3.43 12.79 -7.65
C GLU A 55 -2.80 11.47 -7.20
N THR A 56 -2.69 11.26 -5.89
CA THR A 56 -2.18 10.03 -5.31
C THR A 56 -3.04 8.84 -5.72
N LEU A 57 -4.37 8.95 -5.64
CA LEU A 57 -5.30 7.89 -6.08
C LEU A 57 -5.14 7.57 -7.57
N LYS A 58 -4.95 8.57 -8.42
CA LYS A 58 -4.81 8.40 -9.88
C LYS A 58 -3.55 7.61 -10.26
N TYR A 59 -2.46 7.78 -9.52
CA TYR A 59 -1.18 7.13 -9.83
C TYR A 59 -0.89 5.88 -8.99
N MET A 60 -1.68 5.63 -7.95
CA MET A 60 -1.53 4.45 -7.12
C MET A 60 -2.05 3.20 -7.83
N LYS A 61 -1.27 2.12 -7.78
CA LYS A 61 -1.71 0.79 -8.23
C LYS A 61 -1.94 -0.11 -7.02
N VAL A 62 -3.02 -0.88 -7.06
CA VAL A 62 -3.39 -1.79 -5.95
C VAL A 62 -3.43 -3.22 -6.47
N TYR A 63 -2.76 -4.12 -5.76
CA TYR A 63 -2.76 -5.56 -6.05
C TYR A 63 -3.16 -6.33 -4.79
N GLN A 64 -4.07 -7.29 -4.95
CA GLN A 64 -4.49 -8.18 -3.85
C GLN A 64 -4.13 -9.62 -4.20
N GLY A 65 -3.33 -10.27 -3.37
CA GLY A 65 -2.81 -11.61 -3.66
C GLY A 65 -1.86 -12.13 -2.61
N GLU A 66 -1.13 -13.20 -2.94
CA GLU A 66 0.00 -13.64 -2.13
C GLU A 66 1.24 -12.84 -2.56
N VAL A 67 1.72 -11.97 -1.69
CA VAL A 67 2.84 -11.08 -2.00
C VAL A 67 4.11 -11.72 -1.43
N SER A 68 4.75 -12.56 -2.26
CA SER A 68 5.96 -13.28 -1.85
C SER A 68 7.08 -12.32 -1.39
N LYS A 69 8.07 -12.83 -0.66
CA LYS A 69 9.21 -12.02 -0.15
C LYS A 69 9.98 -11.29 -1.27
N ASP A 70 9.93 -11.78 -2.52
CA ASP A 70 10.49 -11.12 -3.70
C ASP A 70 9.51 -10.11 -4.32
N CYS A 71 9.32 -8.98 -3.62
CA CYS A 71 8.58 -7.84 -4.17
C CYS A 71 9.42 -7.02 -5.16
N GLU A 72 10.74 -7.24 -5.23
CA GLU A 72 11.61 -6.51 -6.14
C GLU A 72 11.18 -6.67 -7.61
N GLY A 73 10.68 -7.84 -8.00
CA GLY A 73 10.24 -8.09 -9.38
C GLY A 73 9.00 -7.28 -9.78
N ILE A 74 8.08 -7.04 -8.84
CA ILE A 74 6.86 -6.24 -9.07
C ILE A 74 7.20 -4.75 -9.13
N VAL A 75 8.13 -4.31 -8.27
CA VAL A 75 8.61 -2.91 -8.23
C VAL A 75 9.45 -2.58 -9.47
N LYS A 76 10.28 -3.53 -9.96
CA LYS A 76 11.15 -3.34 -11.14
C LYS A 76 10.42 -3.42 -12.49
N ALA A 77 9.23 -4.02 -12.56
CA ALA A 77 8.49 -4.23 -13.81
C ALA A 77 7.62 -3.03 -14.24
N ILE A 78 7.67 -1.92 -13.50
CA ILE A 78 6.84 -0.71 -13.68
C ILE A 78 7.78 0.47 -13.92
#